data_AF-A0AAD9QCU8-F1
#
_entry.id   AF-A0AAD9QCU8-F1
#
_cell.length_a   1.000
_cell.length_b   1.000
_cell.length_c   1.000
_cell.angle_alpha   90.00
_cell.angle_beta   90.00
_cell.angle_gamma   90.00
#
_symmetry.space_group_name_H-M   'P 1'
#
loop_
_entity.id
_entity.type
_entity.pdbx_description
1 polymer ?
#
loop_
_entity_poly.entity_id
_entity_poly.type
_entity_poly.pdbx_seq_one_letter_code
_entity_poly.pdbx_strand_id
1 'polypeptide(L)'
;MFATLVTLVFGQFWSEDLTRNMSTLASTSGKGELGTISEPEYVTNLTKFFNDTYYTGTFYKKVTSKEKLESEAKEILLEYLRDKYKDINRFFNEWKMTFLSDGPFETQEDLNAIKQKMTNPDDFMTELYIQDMLTNRDDEKEASGAYVDAFVSKDNVRVALFYLGDDDIMHGVLAAGVRSNMDAVFVVFLTD
;
A
#
# COMPACT_ATOMS: atom_id res chain seq x y z
N MET A 1 -71.22 3.81 -22.22
CA MET A 1 -70.32 2.90 -22.97
C MET A 1 -69.12 2.65 -22.09
N PHE A 2 -69.17 1.57 -21.31
CA PHE A 2 -68.66 0.23 -21.63
C PHE A 2 -67.13 0.15 -21.58
N ALA A 3 -66.70 -0.68 -20.64
CA ALA A 3 -65.36 -1.05 -20.27
C ALA A 3 -64.63 -1.79 -21.39
N THR A 4 -63.31 -1.64 -21.43
CA THR A 4 -62.43 -2.79 -21.70
C THR A 4 -61.14 -2.67 -20.89
N LEU A 5 -61.02 -3.64 -19.99
CA LEU A 5 -59.84 -4.08 -19.25
C LEU A 5 -58.89 -4.78 -20.22
N VAL A 6 -57.60 -4.41 -20.23
CA VAL A 6 -56.53 -5.34 -20.63
C VAL A 6 -55.40 -5.22 -19.62
N THR A 7 -55.38 -6.20 -18.74
CA THR A 7 -54.26 -6.56 -17.87
C THR A 7 -53.16 -7.17 -18.72
N LEU A 8 -51.93 -6.69 -18.59
CA LEU A 8 -50.75 -7.49 -18.92
C LEU A 8 -49.73 -7.32 -17.80
N VAL A 9 -49.59 -8.41 -17.06
CA VAL A 9 -48.67 -8.68 -15.96
C VAL A 9 -47.30 -8.95 -16.53
N PHE A 10 -46.29 -8.24 -16.06
CA PHE A 10 -44.89 -8.64 -15.81
C PHE A 10 -44.24 -7.36 -15.26
N GLY A 11 -43.78 -7.24 -14.02
CA GLY A 11 -43.30 -8.21 -13.07
C GLY A 11 -42.10 -7.53 -12.42
N GLN A 12 -42.25 -7.08 -11.18
CA GLN A 12 -41.15 -6.63 -10.32
C GLN A 12 -40.00 -7.64 -10.39
N PHE A 13 -38.86 -7.23 -10.94
CA PHE A 13 -37.54 -7.86 -10.86
C PHE A 13 -36.68 -6.96 -11.74
N TRP A 14 -35.91 -5.99 -11.26
CA TRP A 14 -34.74 -6.14 -10.42
C TRP A 14 -34.46 -4.81 -9.69
N SER A 15 -34.67 -4.76 -8.38
CA SER A 15 -34.12 -3.71 -7.51
C SER A 15 -33.76 -4.25 -6.11
N GLU A 16 -33.64 -5.57 -5.95
CA GLU A 16 -33.37 -6.21 -4.64
C GLU A 16 -32.06 -7.01 -4.60
N ASP A 17 -31.36 -7.22 -5.71
CA ASP A 17 -30.11 -8.00 -5.72
C ASP A 17 -28.83 -7.16 -5.59
N LEU A 18 -28.93 -5.82 -5.68
CA LEU A 18 -27.81 -4.92 -5.35
C LEU A 18 -27.74 -4.56 -3.85
N THR A 19 -28.83 -4.74 -3.11
CA THR A 19 -28.88 -4.51 -1.66
C THR A 19 -28.62 -5.76 -0.82
N ARG A 20 -28.71 -6.96 -1.40
CA ARG A 20 -28.43 -8.22 -0.69
C ARG A 20 -26.94 -8.53 -0.51
N ASN A 21 -26.06 -8.01 -1.37
CA ASN A 21 -24.61 -8.14 -1.18
C ASN A 21 -23.98 -7.00 -0.35
N MET A 22 -24.77 -5.99 0.04
CA MET A 22 -24.32 -4.94 0.97
C MET A 22 -24.86 -5.11 2.40
N SER A 23 -25.81 -6.01 2.65
CA SER A 23 -26.36 -6.23 4.01
C SER A 23 -25.64 -7.34 4.79
N THR A 24 -24.89 -8.24 4.15
CA THR A 24 -24.01 -9.20 4.84
C THR A 24 -22.72 -8.58 5.38
N LEU A 25 -22.41 -7.33 5.02
CA LEU A 25 -21.27 -6.56 5.54
C LEU A 25 -21.63 -5.61 6.69
N ALA A 26 -22.92 -5.49 7.07
CA ALA A 26 -23.37 -4.47 8.02
C ALA A 26 -24.06 -4.99 9.29
N SER A 27 -24.22 -6.30 9.50
CA SER A 27 -24.84 -6.79 10.74
C SER A 27 -24.39 -8.18 11.19
N THR A 28 -23.17 -8.26 11.71
CA THR A 28 -22.86 -9.09 12.89
C THR A 28 -22.29 -8.18 13.97
N SER A 29 -23.09 -7.18 14.35
CA SER A 29 -23.05 -6.56 15.67
C SER A 29 -23.58 -7.57 16.69
N GLY A 30 -22.75 -8.55 17.03
CA GLY A 30 -22.85 -9.29 18.28
C GLY A 30 -21.88 -8.66 19.27
N LYS A 31 -22.34 -8.34 20.48
CA LYS A 31 -21.48 -8.09 21.64
C LYS A 31 -20.60 -9.33 21.88
N GLY A 32 -19.46 -9.36 21.21
CA GLY A 32 -18.28 -10.11 21.59
C GLY A 32 -17.15 -9.09 21.62
N GLU A 33 -16.30 -9.15 22.63
CA GLU A 33 -15.10 -8.34 22.72
C GLU A 33 -14.25 -8.57 21.46
N LEU A 34 -14.46 -7.74 20.44
CA LEU A 34 -13.57 -7.60 19.30
C LEU A 34 -12.34 -6.90 19.84
N GLY A 35 -11.33 -7.67 20.23
CA GLY A 35 -10.00 -7.14 20.49
C GLY A 35 -9.63 -6.23 19.32
N THR A 36 -9.50 -4.94 19.61
CA THR A 36 -8.89 -3.98 18.70
C THR A 36 -7.57 -4.59 18.25
N ILE A 37 -7.43 -4.95 16.98
CA ILE A 37 -6.11 -5.22 16.43
C ILE A 37 -5.41 -3.87 16.51
N SER A 38 -4.64 -3.66 17.57
CA SER A 38 -3.79 -2.49 17.69
C SER A 38 -2.88 -2.51 16.47
N GLU A 39 -2.83 -1.40 15.75
CA GLU A 39 -1.85 -1.20 14.70
C GLU A 39 -0.46 -1.60 15.23
N PRO A 40 0.30 -2.45 14.53
CA PRO A 40 1.60 -2.87 15.02
C PRO A 40 2.54 -1.67 15.21
N GLU A 41 3.37 -1.72 16.25
CA GLU A 41 4.27 -0.62 16.61
C GLU A 41 5.15 -0.14 15.43
N TYR A 42 5.64 -1.07 14.60
CA TYR A 42 6.44 -0.71 13.42
C TYR A 42 5.67 0.12 12.40
N VAL A 43 4.35 -0.06 12.29
CA VAL A 43 3.48 0.73 11.40
C VAL A 43 3.22 2.09 12.05
N THR A 44 2.85 2.13 13.33
CA THR A 44 2.63 3.39 14.05
C THR A 44 3.87 4.29 14.02
N ASN A 45 5.06 3.72 14.21
CA ASN A 45 6.32 4.44 14.10
C ASN A 45 6.59 4.93 12.67
N LEU A 46 6.31 4.12 11.66
CA LEU A 46 6.48 4.51 10.26
C LEU A 46 5.53 5.67 9.90
N THR A 47 4.26 5.56 10.27
CA THR A 47 3.21 6.57 10.04
C THR A 47 3.55 7.90 10.71
N LYS A 48 4.20 7.90 11.88
CA LYS A 48 4.65 9.13 12.56
C LYS A 48 5.54 9.99 11.66
N PHE A 49 6.38 9.37 10.83
CA PHE A 49 7.34 10.08 10.00
C PHE A 49 6.88 10.19 8.54
N PHE A 50 6.30 9.14 7.96
CA PHE A 50 6.03 9.06 6.52
C PHE A 50 4.54 9.18 6.17
N ASN A 51 3.83 10.09 6.84
CA ASN A 51 2.43 10.36 6.56
C ASN A 51 2.10 11.86 6.64
N ASP A 52 2.80 12.65 5.82
CA ASP A 52 2.60 14.11 5.75
C ASP A 52 1.49 14.53 4.79
N THR A 53 0.86 13.59 4.07
CA THR A 53 -0.22 13.80 3.08
C THR A 53 0.13 14.67 1.88
N TYR A 54 1.34 15.19 1.77
CA TYR A 54 1.80 15.97 0.62
C TYR A 54 2.74 15.12 -0.23
N TYR A 55 3.87 14.73 0.34
CA TYR A 55 4.94 14.01 -0.34
C TYR A 55 5.00 12.55 0.09
N THR A 56 4.71 12.25 1.35
CA THR A 56 4.73 10.89 1.88
C THR A 56 3.36 10.37 2.33
N GLY A 57 3.15 9.06 2.15
CA GLY A 57 1.99 8.34 2.67
C GLY A 57 2.36 6.94 3.16
N THR A 58 1.86 6.57 4.35
CA THR A 58 2.03 5.24 4.92
C THR A 58 0.72 4.49 4.88
N PHE A 59 0.76 3.24 4.41
CA PHE A 59 -0.42 2.37 4.30
C PHE A 59 -0.15 1.02 4.93
N TYR A 60 -1.20 0.45 5.52
CA TYR A 60 -1.14 -0.83 6.19
C TYR A 60 -2.41 -1.63 5.90
N LYS A 61 -2.24 -2.87 5.43
CA LYS A 61 -3.38 -3.77 5.18
C LYS A 61 -2.94 -5.23 5.28
N LYS A 62 -3.91 -6.10 5.45
CA LYS A 62 -3.69 -7.55 5.34
C LYS A 62 -3.79 -7.96 3.89
N VAL A 63 -2.80 -8.69 3.39
CA VAL A 63 -2.79 -9.22 2.01
C VAL A 63 -3.14 -10.71 1.99
N THR A 64 -3.55 -11.20 0.83
CA THR A 64 -3.92 -12.61 0.65
C THR A 64 -2.74 -13.50 0.26
N SER A 65 -1.68 -12.91 -0.29
CA SER A 65 -0.48 -13.61 -0.76
C SER A 65 0.63 -12.60 -1.01
N LYS A 66 1.87 -12.98 -0.68
CA LYS A 66 3.07 -12.15 -0.95
C LYS A 66 3.38 -12.04 -2.45
N GLU A 67 2.90 -12.99 -3.26
CA GLU A 67 3.01 -13.00 -4.72
C GLU A 67 2.25 -11.83 -5.37
N LYS A 68 1.25 -11.28 -4.68
CA LYS A 68 0.45 -10.13 -5.16
C LYS A 68 1.01 -8.77 -4.74
N LEU A 69 2.19 -8.70 -4.12
CA LEU A 69 2.73 -7.45 -3.56
C LEU A 69 2.75 -6.28 -4.55
N GLU A 70 3.10 -6.53 -5.82
CA GLU A 70 3.11 -5.47 -6.84
C GLU A 70 1.71 -4.95 -7.16
N SER A 71 0.71 -5.83 -7.33
CA SER A 71 -0.66 -5.39 -7.57
C SER A 71 -1.22 -4.60 -6.39
N GLU A 72 -0.91 -5.04 -5.17
CA GLU A 72 -1.30 -4.34 -3.94
C GLU A 72 -0.61 -2.97 -3.86
N ALA A 73 0.67 -2.87 -4.21
CA ALA A 73 1.39 -1.60 -4.26
C ALA A 73 0.79 -0.63 -5.29
N LYS A 74 0.36 -1.11 -6.46
CA LYS A 74 -0.34 -0.29 -7.46
C LYS A 74 -1.68 0.22 -6.96
N GLU A 75 -2.45 -0.60 -6.25
CA GLU A 75 -3.69 -0.19 -5.61
C GLU A 75 -3.46 0.90 -4.56
N ILE A 76 -2.44 0.74 -3.71
CA ILE A 76 -2.04 1.74 -2.72
C ILE A 76 -1.65 3.06 -3.38
N LEU A 77 -0.85 3.01 -4.45
CA LEU A 77 -0.48 4.23 -5.17
C LEU A 77 -1.71 4.91 -5.77
N LEU A 78 -2.64 4.15 -6.34
CA LEU A 78 -3.88 4.69 -6.89
C LEU A 78 -4.73 5.36 -5.81
N GLU A 79 -4.83 4.76 -4.64
CA GLU A 79 -5.51 5.35 -3.48
C GLU A 79 -4.84 6.66 -3.03
N TYR A 80 -3.51 6.66 -2.91
CA TYR A 80 -2.74 7.84 -2.52
C TYR A 80 -2.88 9.01 -3.50
N LEU A 81 -2.99 8.73 -4.80
CA LEU A 81 -3.04 9.75 -5.86
C LEU A 81 -4.45 10.30 -6.10
N ARG A 82 -5.51 9.53 -5.83
CA ARG A 82 -6.89 9.79 -6.30
C ARG A 82 -7.41 11.20 -5.99
N ASP A 83 -7.11 11.70 -4.80
CA ASP A 83 -7.61 13.00 -4.33
C ASP A 83 -6.58 14.14 -4.51
N LYS A 84 -5.39 13.82 -5.03
CA LYS A 84 -4.26 14.76 -5.17
C LYS A 84 -4.01 15.19 -6.60
N TYR A 85 -4.18 14.28 -7.55
CA TYR A 85 -3.83 14.50 -8.95
C TYR A 85 -4.99 14.17 -9.89
N LYS A 86 -5.17 15.00 -10.93
CA LYS A 86 -6.19 14.76 -11.97
C LYS A 86 -5.74 13.70 -12.98
N ASP A 87 -4.47 13.73 -13.34
CA ASP A 87 -3.86 12.75 -14.23
C ASP A 87 -2.96 11.81 -13.42
N ILE A 88 -3.55 10.73 -12.92
CA ILE A 88 -2.84 9.73 -12.13
C ILE A 88 -2.05 8.75 -13.00
N ASN A 89 -2.37 8.65 -14.30
CA ASN A 89 -1.78 7.64 -15.17
C ASN A 89 -0.29 7.88 -15.40
N ARG A 90 0.15 9.15 -15.37
CA ARG A 90 1.57 9.51 -15.49
C ARG A 90 2.45 8.78 -14.48
N PHE A 91 1.96 8.51 -13.27
CA PHE A 91 2.72 7.81 -12.21
C PHE A 91 2.85 6.29 -12.43
N PHE A 92 2.16 5.76 -13.44
CA PHE A 92 2.18 4.34 -13.80
C PHE A 92 2.73 4.09 -15.21
N ASN A 93 3.01 5.15 -15.98
CA ASN A 93 3.55 5.03 -17.34
C ASN A 93 4.89 4.30 -17.33
N GLU A 94 5.74 4.67 -16.38
CA GLU A 94 6.95 3.95 -16.02
C GLU A 94 6.80 3.41 -14.59
N TRP A 95 6.49 2.12 -14.51
CA TRP A 95 6.48 1.36 -13.27
C TRP A 95 7.54 0.27 -13.34
N LYS A 96 8.53 0.33 -12.44
CA LYS A 96 9.64 -0.62 -12.42
C LYS A 96 9.91 -1.11 -11.01
N MET A 97 9.88 -2.43 -10.82
CA MET A 97 10.37 -3.04 -9.59
C MET A 97 11.90 -3.07 -9.63
N THR A 98 12.54 -2.24 -8.82
CA THR A 98 14.02 -2.06 -8.82
C THR A 98 14.70 -2.98 -7.83
N PHE A 99 13.96 -3.45 -6.82
CA PHE A 99 14.42 -4.43 -5.86
C PHE A 99 13.28 -5.35 -5.44
N LEU A 100 13.59 -6.63 -5.29
CA LEU A 100 12.72 -7.65 -4.71
C LEU A 100 13.57 -8.64 -3.93
N SER A 101 13.17 -8.96 -2.72
CA SER A 101 13.77 -10.03 -1.94
C SER A 101 12.70 -10.84 -1.22
N ASP A 102 12.87 -12.16 -1.22
CA ASP A 102 12.00 -13.12 -0.57
C ASP A 102 12.71 -13.72 0.65
N GLY A 103 11.98 -13.83 1.76
CA GLY A 103 12.44 -14.52 2.96
C GLY A 103 12.31 -16.06 2.87
N PRO A 104 12.64 -16.77 3.96
CA PRO A 104 12.91 -16.24 5.30
C PRO A 104 14.25 -15.51 5.40
N PHE A 105 14.29 -14.45 6.20
CA PHE A 105 15.51 -13.71 6.52
C PHE A 105 15.98 -14.11 7.92
N GLU A 106 16.92 -15.04 8.02
CA GLU A 106 17.23 -15.71 9.29
C GLU A 106 18.49 -15.14 9.96
N THR A 107 19.40 -14.58 9.15
CA THR A 107 20.73 -14.16 9.59
C THR A 107 20.88 -12.64 9.62
N GLN A 108 21.89 -12.15 10.34
CA GLN A 108 22.24 -10.72 10.28
C GLN A 108 22.79 -10.32 8.90
N GLU A 109 23.39 -11.27 8.17
CA GLU A 109 23.87 -11.05 6.81
C GLU A 109 22.70 -10.77 5.85
N ASP A 110 21.60 -11.53 5.96
CA ASP A 110 20.36 -11.27 5.21
C ASP A 110 19.83 -9.87 5.49
N LEU A 111 19.74 -9.51 6.78
CA LEU A 111 19.25 -8.19 7.19
C LEU A 111 20.17 -7.07 6.71
N ASN A 112 21.48 -7.26 6.73
CA ASN A 112 22.43 -6.27 6.21
C ASN A 112 22.31 -6.11 4.70
N ALA A 113 22.12 -7.19 3.96
CA ALA A 113 21.94 -7.16 2.51
C ALA A 113 20.63 -6.46 2.13
N ILE A 114 19.53 -6.77 2.82
CA ILE A 114 18.24 -6.09 2.61
C ILE A 114 18.35 -4.63 2.98
N LYS A 115 18.95 -4.31 4.13
CA LYS A 115 19.16 -2.92 4.55
C LYS A 115 19.90 -2.13 3.48
N GLN A 116 21.00 -2.68 2.97
CA GLN A 116 21.76 -2.04 1.91
C GLN A 116 20.86 -1.73 0.71
N LYS A 117 20.06 -2.69 0.23
CA LYS A 117 19.18 -2.47 -0.93
C LYS A 117 17.99 -1.56 -0.67
N MET A 118 17.43 -1.57 0.55
CA MET A 118 16.30 -0.74 0.93
C MET A 118 16.70 0.72 1.18
N THR A 119 17.94 1.00 1.59
CA THR A 119 18.41 2.37 1.85
C THR A 119 19.36 2.91 0.77
N ASN A 120 19.95 2.03 -0.04
CA ASN A 120 20.90 2.37 -1.10
C ASN A 120 20.79 1.36 -2.28
N PRO A 121 19.69 1.41 -3.05
CA PRO A 121 19.47 0.52 -4.20
C PRO A 121 20.45 0.79 -5.34
N ASP A 122 20.72 -0.21 -6.19
CA ASP A 122 21.69 -0.07 -7.30
C ASP A 122 21.18 0.83 -8.45
N ASP A 123 19.87 1.01 -8.54
CA ASP A 123 19.25 1.90 -9.52
C ASP A 123 19.43 3.34 -9.03
N PHE A 124 20.33 4.08 -9.67
CA PHE A 124 20.75 5.43 -9.29
C PHE A 124 19.57 6.38 -9.03
N MET A 125 18.54 6.27 -9.85
CA MET A 125 17.37 7.11 -9.76
C MET A 125 16.50 6.78 -8.55
N THR A 126 16.30 5.48 -8.28
CA THR A 126 15.67 5.01 -7.04
C THR A 126 16.51 5.41 -5.81
N GLU A 127 17.84 5.34 -5.90
CA GLU A 127 18.77 5.72 -4.83
C GLU A 127 18.58 7.18 -4.42
N LEU A 128 18.57 8.10 -5.39
CA LEU A 128 18.41 9.53 -5.11
C LEU A 128 17.11 9.82 -4.34
N TYR A 129 15.99 9.19 -4.70
CA TYR A 129 14.73 9.41 -4.00
C TYR A 129 14.64 8.74 -2.64
N ILE A 130 15.24 7.57 -2.47
CA ILE A 130 15.35 6.96 -1.14
C ILE A 130 16.21 7.84 -0.23
N GLN A 131 17.31 8.39 -0.73
CA GLN A 131 18.14 9.32 0.02
C GLN A 131 17.37 10.61 0.36
N ASP A 132 16.68 11.21 -0.60
CA ASP A 132 15.86 12.41 -0.40
C ASP A 132 14.79 12.16 0.69
N MET A 133 14.01 11.08 0.55
CA MET A 133 12.98 10.68 1.51
C MET A 133 13.52 10.48 2.93
N LEU A 134 14.72 9.90 3.07
CA LEU A 134 15.27 9.53 4.37
C LEU A 134 16.10 10.64 5.03
N THR A 135 16.82 11.45 4.25
CA THR A 135 17.84 12.39 4.74
C THR A 135 17.39 13.84 4.79
N ASN A 136 16.44 14.27 3.95
CA ASN A 136 15.95 15.66 3.93
C ASN A 136 14.84 15.90 4.97
N ARG A 137 15.03 15.41 6.19
CA ARG A 137 14.08 15.49 7.30
C ARG A 137 14.75 16.04 8.56
N ASP A 138 14.02 16.84 9.32
CA ASP A 138 14.50 17.37 10.62
C ASP A 138 14.83 16.25 11.63
N ASP A 139 14.18 15.10 11.49
CA ASP A 139 14.29 13.91 12.33
C ASP A 139 14.91 12.70 11.61
N GLU A 140 15.78 12.94 10.62
CA GLU A 140 16.43 11.95 9.73
C GLU A 140 16.74 10.61 10.42
N LYS A 141 17.42 10.64 11.57
CA LYS A 141 17.88 9.42 12.25
C LYS A 141 16.72 8.56 12.75
N GLU A 142 15.68 9.18 13.30
CA GLU A 142 14.50 8.47 13.81
C GLU A 142 13.63 7.98 12.66
N ALA A 143 13.43 8.80 11.63
CA ALA A 143 12.69 8.44 10.42
C ALA A 143 13.36 7.27 9.67
N SER A 144 14.68 7.34 9.48
CA SER A 144 15.47 6.24 8.89
C SER A 144 15.41 4.98 9.75
N GLY A 145 15.41 5.11 11.08
CA GLY A 145 15.21 3.99 12.00
C GLY A 145 13.85 3.32 11.79
N ALA A 146 12.76 4.10 11.77
CA ALA A 146 11.41 3.59 11.56
C ALA A 146 11.25 2.90 10.20
N TYR A 147 11.84 3.48 9.14
CA TYR A 147 11.87 2.86 7.81
C TYR A 147 12.59 1.52 7.82
N VAL A 148 13.80 1.46 8.39
CA VAL A 148 14.58 0.22 8.50
C VAL A 148 13.83 -0.82 9.34
N ASP A 149 13.21 -0.47 10.45
CA ASP A 149 12.47 -1.42 11.30
C ASP A 149 11.23 -2.02 10.57
N ALA A 150 10.58 -1.22 9.72
CA ALA A 150 9.46 -1.70 8.91
C ALA A 150 9.91 -2.72 7.84
N PHE A 151 11.01 -2.44 7.13
CA PHE A 151 11.40 -3.22 5.95
C PHE A 151 12.54 -4.22 6.18
N VAL A 152 13.39 -4.02 7.18
CA VAL A 152 14.55 -4.86 7.49
C VAL A 152 14.28 -5.65 8.78
N SER A 153 13.47 -6.71 8.66
CA SER A 153 13.18 -7.59 9.80
C SER A 153 13.02 -9.04 9.36
N LYS A 154 13.36 -9.95 10.27
CA LYS A 154 13.22 -11.41 10.08
C LYS A 154 11.78 -11.86 9.90
N ASP A 155 10.84 -11.03 10.36
CA ASP A 155 9.41 -11.29 10.22
C ASP A 155 8.92 -11.00 8.80
N ASN A 156 9.69 -10.27 7.97
CA ASN A 156 9.34 -10.11 6.56
C ASN A 156 9.56 -11.41 5.79
N VAL A 157 8.59 -11.73 4.94
CA VAL A 157 8.67 -12.83 3.96
C VAL A 157 8.83 -12.33 2.54
N ARG A 158 8.66 -11.02 2.31
CA ARG A 158 8.97 -10.33 1.06
C ARG A 158 9.11 -8.83 1.26
N VAL A 159 10.06 -8.22 0.58
CA VAL A 159 10.22 -6.76 0.49
C VAL A 159 10.52 -6.34 -0.94
N ALA A 160 10.07 -5.15 -1.32
CA ALA A 160 10.26 -4.62 -2.66
C ALA A 160 10.40 -3.10 -2.66
N LEU A 161 11.14 -2.59 -3.65
CA LEU A 161 11.15 -1.18 -4.03
C LEU A 161 10.64 -1.04 -5.46
N PHE A 162 9.81 -0.03 -5.65
CA PHE A 162 9.25 0.34 -6.93
C PHE A 162 9.64 1.78 -7.25
N TYR A 163 10.01 1.97 -8.49
CA TYR A 163 10.18 3.26 -9.14
C TYR A 163 8.86 3.67 -9.80
N LEU A 164 8.52 4.95 -9.65
CA LEU A 164 7.31 5.58 -10.17
C LEU A 164 7.70 6.75 -11.08
N GLY A 165 7.21 6.78 -12.32
CA GLY A 165 7.52 7.86 -13.25
C GLY A 165 6.75 7.75 -14.55
N ASP A 166 7.08 8.63 -15.48
CA ASP A 166 6.82 8.52 -16.91
C ASP A 166 8.15 8.52 -17.70
N ASP A 167 8.07 8.33 -19.02
CA ASP A 167 9.25 8.18 -19.90
C ASP A 167 10.29 9.31 -19.76
N ASP A 168 9.90 10.49 -19.29
CA ASP A 168 10.77 11.69 -19.22
C ASP A 168 10.94 12.24 -17.79
N ILE A 169 10.06 11.89 -16.85
CA ILE A 169 9.97 12.47 -15.51
C ILE A 169 9.78 11.38 -14.47
N MET A 170 10.68 11.38 -13.50
CA MET A 170 10.54 10.52 -12.34
C MET A 170 9.65 11.21 -11.30
N HIS A 171 8.72 10.45 -10.73
CA HIS A 171 7.74 10.98 -9.80
C HIS A 171 7.97 10.53 -8.36
N GLY A 172 8.72 9.46 -8.14
CA GLY A 172 9.14 9.04 -6.80
C GLY A 172 9.30 7.53 -6.66
N VAL A 173 9.10 7.04 -5.45
CA VAL A 173 9.32 5.64 -5.08
C VAL A 173 8.22 5.10 -4.17
N LEU A 174 8.05 3.78 -4.20
CA LEU A 174 7.18 3.05 -3.28
C LEU A 174 7.96 1.89 -2.67
N ALA A 175 8.03 1.85 -1.34
CA ALA A 175 8.59 0.75 -0.58
C ALA A 175 7.47 -0.13 -0.02
N ALA A 176 7.62 -1.45 -0.14
CA ALA A 176 6.62 -2.40 0.32
C ALA A 176 7.26 -3.57 1.07
N GLY A 177 6.60 -4.04 2.11
CA GLY A 177 7.03 -5.18 2.91
C GLY A 177 5.85 -6.02 3.37
N VAL A 178 6.00 -7.34 3.34
CA VAL A 178 4.98 -8.30 3.80
C VAL A 178 5.58 -9.13 4.92
N ARG A 179 4.91 -9.13 6.07
CA ARG A 179 5.22 -9.95 7.25
C ARG A 179 4.74 -11.39 7.07
N SER A 180 5.28 -12.32 7.83
CA SER A 180 4.94 -13.75 7.82
C SER A 180 3.47 -14.04 8.12
N ASN A 181 2.81 -13.17 8.87
CA ASN A 181 1.38 -13.21 9.16
C ASN A 181 0.49 -12.54 8.08
N MET A 182 1.08 -12.21 6.92
CA MET A 182 0.49 -11.52 5.77
C MET A 182 0.06 -10.07 6.03
N ASP A 183 0.55 -9.45 7.09
CA ASP A 183 0.41 -8.02 7.26
C ASP A 183 1.39 -7.30 6.32
N ALA A 184 0.91 -6.37 5.52
CA ALA A 184 1.71 -5.62 4.58
C ALA A 184 1.73 -4.13 4.93
N VAL A 185 2.91 -3.53 4.77
CA VAL A 185 3.13 -2.10 4.96
C VAL A 185 3.74 -1.49 3.71
N PHE A 186 3.32 -0.28 3.40
CA PHE A 186 3.73 0.47 2.22
C PHE A 186 4.08 1.90 2.62
N VAL A 187 5.12 2.43 1.99
CA VAL A 187 5.46 3.86 2.03
C VAL A 187 5.53 4.35 0.61
N VAL A 188 4.73 5.37 0.31
CA VAL A 188 4.78 6.12 -0.95
C VAL A 188 5.54 7.41 -0.68
N PHE A 189 6.47 7.75 -1.55
CA PHE A 189 7.11 9.06 -1.62
C PHE A 189 7.01 9.60 -3.03
N LEU A 190 6.50 10.82 -3.17
CA LEU A 190 6.44 11.54 -4.45
C LEU A 190 7.22 12.83 -4.35
N THR A 191 7.83 13.23 -5.45
CA THR A 191 8.38 14.57 -5.65
C THR A 191 7.54 15.32 -6.69
N ASP A 192 7.42 16.63 -6.51
CA ASP A 192 6.67 17.52 -7.41
C ASP A 192 7.31 17.62 -8.81
#